data_AF-A0A8S7SRW0-F1
#
_entry.id   AF-A0A8S7SRW0-F1
#
_cell.length_a   1.000
_cell.length_b   1.000
_cell.length_c   1.000
_cell.angle_alpha   90.00
_cell.angle_beta   90.00
_cell.angle_gamma   90.00
#
_symmetry.space_group_name_H-M   'P 1'
#
loop_
_entity.id
_entity.type
_entity.pdbx_description
1 polymer ?
#
loop_
_entity_poly.entity_id
_entity_poly.type
_entity_poly.pdbx_seq_one_letter_code
_entity_poly.pdbx_strand_id
1 'polypeptide(L)'
;MFWRDITLSVWRKKTTGLKTKKRLLPLVLAAALCSSPVWAEEATFTANFKDTDLKSFIETVGANLNKTIIMGPGVQGKVSIRTMTPLNERQYYQLFLNLLEAQGYAVVPMENDVLKVVKSSAAKVEPLPLVGEGSDNYAGDEMVTKV
;
A
#
# COMPACT_ATOMS: atom_id res chain seq x y z
N MET A 1 -34.87 21.41 -73.85
CA MET A 1 -35.62 22.68 -73.71
C MET A 1 -36.28 22.63 -72.34
N PHE A 2 -36.15 23.56 -71.40
CA PHE A 2 -35.69 24.93 -71.45
C PHE A 2 -35.58 25.37 -69.97
N TRP A 3 -34.35 25.58 -69.49
CA TRP A 3 -33.93 26.67 -68.58
C TRP A 3 -35.06 27.42 -67.82
N ARG A 4 -35.19 27.33 -66.50
CA ARG A 4 -34.67 28.25 -65.44
C ARG A 4 -35.68 28.14 -64.27
N ASP A 5 -35.38 28.25 -62.98
CA ASP A 5 -34.72 29.35 -62.30
C ASP A 5 -34.15 28.89 -60.96
N ILE A 6 -33.02 29.50 -60.66
CA ILE A 6 -32.29 29.49 -59.40
C ILE A 6 -32.95 30.52 -58.48
N THR A 7 -33.41 30.12 -57.30
CA THR A 7 -33.61 31.06 -56.19
C THR A 7 -33.05 30.48 -54.90
N LEU A 8 -31.97 31.10 -54.44
CA LEU A 8 -31.31 30.90 -53.16
C LEU A 8 -32.26 31.23 -52.01
N SER A 9 -32.80 30.21 -51.34
CA SER A 9 -33.44 30.38 -50.04
C SER A 9 -32.37 30.35 -48.96
N VAL A 10 -31.81 31.52 -48.70
CA VAL A 10 -30.95 31.85 -47.56
C VAL A 10 -31.69 31.46 -46.27
N TRP A 11 -31.31 30.33 -45.66
CA TRP A 11 -31.79 29.96 -44.33
C TRP A 11 -30.94 30.64 -43.27
N ARG A 12 -31.44 31.79 -42.80
CA ARG A 12 -30.89 32.63 -41.74
C ARG A 12 -30.85 31.83 -40.41
N LYS A 13 -29.67 31.43 -39.95
CA LYS A 13 -29.47 30.90 -38.59
C LYS A 13 -29.93 31.95 -37.57
N LYS A 14 -30.87 31.56 -36.72
CA LYS A 14 -31.35 32.36 -35.59
C LYS A 14 -30.27 32.34 -34.49
N THR A 15 -29.41 33.35 -34.48
CA THR A 15 -28.46 33.59 -33.38
C THR A 15 -29.25 34.03 -32.17
N THR A 16 -29.49 33.09 -31.25
CA THR A 16 -30.04 33.39 -29.93
C THR A 16 -28.99 34.17 -29.14
N GLY A 17 -29.34 35.41 -28.78
CA GLY A 17 -28.49 36.30 -28.01
C GLY A 17 -28.15 35.69 -26.65
N LEU A 18 -26.86 35.40 -26.46
CA LEU A 18 -26.28 35.07 -25.18
C LEU A 18 -26.25 36.35 -24.34
N LYS A 19 -27.33 36.61 -23.59
CA LYS A 19 -27.32 37.66 -22.56
C LYS A 19 -26.46 37.17 -21.40
N THR A 20 -25.18 37.56 -21.46
CA THR A 20 -24.23 37.62 -20.36
C THR A 20 -24.86 38.31 -19.15
N LYS A 21 -25.43 37.53 -18.24
CA LYS A 21 -25.85 37.99 -16.91
C LYS A 21 -24.86 37.42 -15.89
N LYS A 22 -24.06 38.33 -15.32
CA LYS A 22 -23.07 38.17 -14.25
C LYS A 22 -23.68 37.53 -12.98
N ARG A 23 -24.04 36.24 -13.03
CA ARG A 23 -24.55 35.46 -11.88
C ARG A 23 -24.08 34.00 -11.90
N LEU A 24 -22.94 33.70 -12.53
CA LEU A 24 -22.33 32.37 -12.53
C LEU A 24 -21.21 32.21 -11.47
N LEU A 25 -20.98 33.22 -10.63
CA LEU A 25 -19.97 33.18 -9.57
C LEU A 25 -20.35 32.39 -8.30
N PRO A 26 -21.64 32.26 -7.86
CA PRO A 26 -21.90 31.55 -6.61
C PRO A 26 -22.04 30.03 -6.79
N LEU A 27 -22.17 29.51 -8.03
CA LEU A 27 -22.37 28.08 -8.26
C LEU A 27 -21.05 27.29 -8.21
N VAL A 28 -19.92 27.91 -8.59
CA VAL A 28 -18.60 27.27 -8.55
C VAL A 28 -18.08 27.16 -7.10
N LEU A 29 -18.45 28.09 -6.22
CA LEU A 29 -18.05 28.06 -4.81
C LEU A 29 -18.84 27.02 -3.98
N ALA A 30 -20.07 26.69 -4.39
CA ALA A 30 -20.88 25.64 -3.74
C ALA A 30 -20.39 24.22 -4.09
N ALA A 31 -19.79 24.02 -5.27
CA ALA A 31 -19.22 22.73 -5.66
C ALA A 31 -17.89 22.40 -4.93
N ALA A 32 -17.20 23.41 -4.40
CA ALA A 32 -15.95 23.23 -3.65
C ALA A 32 -16.15 22.77 -2.19
N LEU A 33 -17.39 22.80 -1.68
CA LEU A 33 -17.71 22.44 -0.29
C LEU A 33 -18.16 20.97 -0.12
N CYS A 34 -18.17 20.17 -1.20
CA CYS A 34 -18.53 18.75 -1.15
C CYS A 34 -17.33 17.79 -1.28
N SER A 35 -16.12 18.24 -0.94
CA SER A 35 -15.02 17.31 -0.66
C SER A 35 -15.17 16.78 0.77
N SER A 36 -16.11 15.87 0.98
CA SER A 36 -16.10 15.04 2.18
C SER A 36 -14.83 14.18 2.12
N PRO A 37 -13.99 14.14 3.17
CA PRO A 37 -12.93 13.14 3.24
C PRO A 37 -13.62 11.78 3.22
N VAL A 38 -13.39 11.01 2.16
CA VAL A 38 -13.76 9.59 2.14
C VAL A 38 -12.88 8.96 3.22
N TRP A 39 -13.48 8.62 4.36
CA TRP A 39 -12.83 7.76 5.33
C TRP A 39 -12.76 6.39 4.68
N ALA A 40 -11.56 6.03 4.22
CA ALA A 40 -11.31 4.67 3.76
C ALA A 40 -11.62 3.73 4.92
N GLU A 41 -12.58 2.84 4.72
CA GLU A 41 -12.88 1.78 5.68
C GLU A 41 -11.63 0.89 5.77
N GLU A 42 -10.87 1.05 6.85
CA GLU A 42 -9.68 0.24 7.07
C GLU A 42 -10.11 -1.22 7.23
N ALA A 43 -9.54 -2.11 6.40
CA ALA A 43 -9.81 -3.54 6.50
C ALA A 43 -9.37 -4.04 7.88
N THR A 44 -10.33 -4.50 8.67
CA THR A 44 -10.07 -5.07 9.99
C THR A 44 -9.93 -6.59 9.91
N PHE A 45 -8.87 -7.12 10.49
CA PHE A 45 -8.52 -8.54 10.51
C PHE A 45 -8.67 -9.11 11.92
N THR A 46 -9.14 -10.35 12.00
CA THR A 46 -9.14 -11.13 13.24
C THR A 46 -8.44 -12.45 13.00
N ALA A 47 -7.72 -12.94 14.02
CA ALA A 47 -7.01 -14.23 13.96
C ALA A 47 -7.40 -15.10 15.15
N ASN A 48 -7.68 -16.37 14.86
CA ASN A 48 -7.90 -17.40 15.88
C ASN A 48 -7.32 -18.72 15.37
N PHE A 49 -6.07 -18.96 15.74
CA PHE A 49 -5.33 -20.18 15.44
C PHE A 49 -5.14 -20.96 16.74
N LYS A 50 -5.38 -22.27 16.70
CA LYS A 50 -5.18 -23.17 17.83
C LYS A 50 -4.44 -24.39 17.33
N ASP A 51 -3.26 -24.64 17.88
CA ASP A 51 -2.39 -25.76 17.57
C ASP A 51 -2.20 -25.99 16.06
N THR A 52 -2.19 -24.89 15.31
CA THR A 52 -2.14 -24.89 13.85
C THR A 52 -0.71 -25.06 13.39
N ASP A 53 -0.49 -25.79 12.28
CA ASP A 53 0.84 -25.90 11.68
C ASP A 53 1.36 -24.53 11.25
N LEU A 54 2.64 -24.28 11.52
CA LEU A 54 3.28 -23.01 11.22
C LEU A 54 3.21 -22.66 9.73
N LYS A 55 3.31 -23.64 8.82
CA LYS A 55 3.24 -23.42 7.38
C LYS A 55 1.85 -22.93 6.97
N SER A 56 0.81 -23.63 7.43
CA SER A 56 -0.58 -23.24 7.14
C SER A 56 -0.93 -21.86 7.71
N PHE A 57 -0.39 -21.51 8.88
CA PHE A 57 -0.51 -20.17 9.43
C PHE A 57 0.14 -19.12 8.52
N ILE A 58 1.40 -19.33 8.10
CA ILE A 58 2.12 -18.42 7.20
C ILE A 58 1.36 -18.23 5.88
N GLU A 59 0.88 -19.32 5.27
CA GLU A 59 0.09 -19.27 4.03
C GLU A 59 -1.19 -18.44 4.19
N THR A 60 -1.92 -18.66 5.29
CA THR A 60 -3.17 -17.94 5.58
C THR A 60 -2.90 -16.44 5.76
N VAL A 61 -1.87 -16.08 6.52
CA VAL A 61 -1.49 -14.68 6.74
C VAL A 61 -1.02 -14.03 5.45
N GLY A 62 -0.21 -14.72 4.64
CA GLY A 62 0.24 -14.23 3.33
C GLY A 62 -0.91 -13.93 2.40
N ALA A 63 -1.92 -14.82 2.36
CA ALA A 63 -3.15 -14.61 1.58
C ALA A 63 -3.95 -13.40 2.09
N ASN A 64 -4.10 -13.25 3.41
CA ASN A 64 -4.82 -12.11 3.99
C ASN A 64 -4.13 -10.77 3.73
N LEU A 65 -2.80 -10.75 3.73
CA LEU A 65 -1.98 -9.56 3.47
C LEU A 65 -1.72 -9.32 1.97
N ASN A 66 -2.16 -10.21 1.09
CA ASN A 66 -1.82 -10.21 -0.34
C ASN A 66 -0.31 -10.10 -0.60
N LYS A 67 0.50 -10.81 0.21
CA LYS A 67 1.96 -10.87 0.08
C LYS A 67 2.39 -12.26 -0.36
N THR A 68 3.38 -12.33 -1.25
CA THR A 68 3.99 -13.61 -1.62
C THR A 68 4.99 -14.02 -0.54
N ILE A 69 4.89 -15.25 -0.02
CA ILE A 69 5.80 -15.71 1.04
C ILE A 69 6.69 -16.85 0.57
N ILE A 70 8.00 -16.71 0.77
CA ILE A 70 9.02 -17.74 0.54
C ILE A 70 9.42 -18.34 1.88
N MET A 71 9.20 -19.65 2.06
CA MET A 71 9.55 -20.36 3.29
C MET A 71 10.91 -21.05 3.15
N GLY A 72 11.83 -20.80 4.08
CA GLY A 72 13.13 -21.47 4.14
C GLY A 72 13.05 -22.96 4.54
N PRO A 73 14.12 -23.74 4.30
CA PRO A 73 14.18 -25.14 4.71
C PRO A 73 14.14 -25.27 6.24
N GLY A 74 13.21 -26.09 6.75
CA GLY A 74 13.06 -26.33 8.17
C GLY A 74 12.13 -25.37 8.91
N VAL A 75 11.25 -24.66 8.20
CA VAL A 75 10.07 -24.00 8.80
C VAL A 75 9.08 -25.09 9.21
N GLN A 76 8.99 -25.31 10.52
CA GLN A 76 8.09 -26.28 11.14
C GLN A 76 7.79 -25.87 12.58
N GLY A 77 6.62 -26.27 13.08
CA GLY A 77 6.18 -25.94 14.43
C GLY A 77 4.67 -25.85 14.52
N LYS A 78 4.18 -25.55 15.72
CA LYS A 78 2.77 -25.28 15.97
C LYS A 78 2.60 -23.91 16.60
N VAL A 79 1.52 -23.23 16.22
CA VAL A 79 1.20 -21.91 16.74
C VAL A 79 -0.25 -21.85 17.24
N SER A 80 -0.42 -21.08 18.31
CA SER A 80 -1.71 -20.81 18.94
C SER A 80 -1.78 -19.33 19.24
N ILE A 81 -2.72 -18.62 18.62
CA ILE A 81 -2.93 -17.19 18.85
C ILE A 81 -4.38 -16.80 18.63
N ARG A 82 -4.89 -15.90 19.47
CA ARG A 82 -6.24 -15.35 19.37
C ARG A 82 -6.22 -13.84 19.58
N THR A 83 -6.75 -13.09 18.63
CA THR A 83 -6.96 -11.65 18.77
C THR A 83 -8.21 -11.37 19.60
N MET A 84 -8.11 -10.46 20.57
CA MET A 84 -9.26 -10.02 21.39
C MET A 84 -10.08 -8.93 20.69
N THR A 85 -9.42 -8.09 19.90
CA THR A 85 -10.02 -7.00 19.14
C THR A 85 -9.70 -7.14 17.66
N PRO A 86 -10.52 -6.57 16.75
CA PRO A 86 -10.15 -6.41 15.35
C PRO A 86 -8.84 -5.60 15.24
N LEU A 87 -7.98 -6.02 14.31
CA LEU A 87 -6.67 -5.40 14.06
C LEU A 87 -6.64 -4.80 12.65
N ASN A 88 -6.01 -3.64 12.51
CA ASN A 88 -5.72 -3.10 11.17
C ASN A 88 -4.59 -3.89 10.50
N GLU A 89 -4.43 -3.76 9.18
CA GLU A 89 -3.39 -4.48 8.41
C GLU A 89 -1.99 -4.38 9.03
N ARG A 90 -1.57 -3.18 9.45
CA ARG A 90 -0.27 -2.95 10.12
C ARG A 90 -0.13 -3.71 11.43
N GLN A 91 -1.19 -3.75 12.24
CA GLN A 91 -1.19 -4.47 13.51
C GLN A 91 -1.22 -5.98 13.29
N TYR A 92 -1.94 -6.44 12.27
CA TYR A 92 -1.99 -7.83 11.86
C TYR A 92 -0.61 -8.31 11.36
N TYR A 93 0.07 -7.50 10.56
CA TYR A 93 1.45 -7.77 10.14
C TYR A 93 2.41 -7.79 11.32
N GLN A 94 2.31 -6.84 12.25
CA GLN A 94 3.14 -6.85 13.46
C GLN A 94 2.93 -8.11 14.31
N LEU A 95 1.67 -8.56 14.44
CA LEU A 95 1.33 -9.80 15.13
C LEU A 95 2.04 -11.00 14.50
N PHE A 96 2.03 -11.07 13.16
CA PHE A 96 2.73 -12.10 12.39
C PHE A 96 4.24 -12.12 12.67
N LEU A 97 4.87 -10.95 12.66
CA LEU A 97 6.31 -10.82 12.98
C LEU A 97 6.61 -11.32 14.39
N ASN A 98 5.86 -10.85 15.39
CA ASN A 98 6.07 -11.21 16.79
C ASN A 98 5.91 -12.72 17.04
N LEU A 99 4.95 -13.36 16.37
CA LEU A 99 4.73 -14.80 16.49
C LEU A 99 5.89 -15.60 15.87
N LEU A 100 6.37 -15.19 14.70
CA LEU A 100 7.52 -15.82 14.06
C LEU A 100 8.79 -15.65 14.90
N GLU A 101 8.99 -14.47 15.47
CA GLU A 101 10.10 -14.19 16.38
C GLU A 101 10.07 -15.11 17.61
N ALA A 102 8.91 -15.29 18.24
CA ALA A 102 8.74 -16.20 19.38
C ALA A 102 9.05 -17.67 19.04
N GLN A 103 8.88 -18.06 17.78
CA GLN A 103 9.23 -19.39 17.27
C GLN A 103 10.69 -19.49 16.78
N GLY A 104 11.46 -18.40 16.87
CA GLY A 104 12.86 -18.37 16.43
C GLY A 104 13.03 -18.18 14.91
N TYR A 105 12.03 -17.65 14.23
CA TYR A 105 12.07 -17.28 12.82
C TYR A 105 12.12 -15.76 12.65
N ALA A 106 12.65 -15.31 11.52
CA ALA A 106 12.68 -13.92 11.12
C ALA A 106 12.08 -13.78 9.72
N VAL A 107 11.50 -12.62 9.44
CA VAL A 107 10.95 -12.27 8.12
C VAL A 107 11.84 -11.21 7.51
N VAL A 108 12.34 -11.49 6.31
CA VAL A 108 13.13 -10.56 5.51
C VAL A 108 12.26 -10.05 4.36
N PRO A 109 11.92 -8.75 4.33
CA PRO A 109 11.22 -8.17 3.19
C PRO A 109 12.16 -8.10 1.98
N MET A 110 11.64 -8.51 0.82
CA MET A 110 12.31 -8.42 -0.46
C MET A 110 11.55 -7.47 -1.39
N GLU A 111 12.10 -7.22 -2.57
CA GLU A 111 11.43 -6.46 -3.63
C GLU A 111 10.11 -7.14 -4.07
N ASN A 112 9.19 -6.36 -4.62
CA ASN A 112 7.89 -6.82 -5.14
C ASN A 112 6.96 -7.48 -4.12
N ASP A 113 6.89 -6.95 -2.88
CA ASP A 113 5.95 -7.43 -1.86
C ASP A 113 6.14 -8.91 -1.48
N VAL A 114 7.37 -9.39 -1.62
CA VAL A 114 7.78 -10.74 -1.24
C VAL A 114 8.34 -10.73 0.19
N LEU A 115 7.90 -11.68 1.01
CA LEU A 115 8.39 -11.90 2.37
C LEU A 115 9.13 -13.24 2.42
N LYS A 116 10.38 -13.24 2.88
CA LYS A 116 11.17 -14.46 3.05
C LYS A 116 11.26 -14.83 4.53
N VAL A 117 10.76 -16.01 4.90
CA VAL A 117 10.81 -16.53 6.27
C VAL A 117 12.03 -17.43 6.43
N VAL A 118 12.94 -17.06 7.33
CA VAL A 118 14.19 -17.78 7.62
C VAL A 118 14.33 -18.04 9.11
N LYS A 119 15.15 -19.02 9.52
CA LYS A 119 15.49 -19.18 10.94
C LYS A 119 16.32 -17.97 11.40
N SER A 120 16.06 -17.47 12.61
CA SER A 120 16.73 -16.29 13.16
C SER A 120 18.26 -16.46 13.25
N SER A 121 18.75 -17.69 13.50
CA SER A 121 20.18 -18.02 13.42
C SER A 121 20.79 -17.78 12.04
N ALA A 122 20.01 -17.92 10.96
CA ALA A 122 20.44 -17.68 9.58
C ALA A 122 20.20 -16.22 9.16
N ALA A 123 19.20 -15.53 9.73
CA ALA A 123 18.91 -14.12 9.43
C ALA A 123 20.06 -13.17 9.83
N LYS A 124 20.82 -13.52 10.88
CA LYS A 124 22.00 -12.77 11.33
C LYS A 124 23.20 -12.85 10.38
N VAL A 125 23.16 -13.77 9.41
CA VAL A 125 24.25 -14.03 8.45
C VAL A 125 23.95 -13.39 7.09
N GLU A 126 22.71 -13.02 6.80
CA GLU A 126 22.40 -12.30 5.56
C GLU A 126 22.78 -10.82 5.72
N PRO A 127 23.57 -10.25 4.78
CA PRO A 127 23.96 -8.86 4.83
C PRO A 127 22.70 -8.00 4.68
N LEU A 128 22.23 -7.44 5.79
CA LEU A 128 21.31 -6.31 5.73
C LEU A 128 22.00 -5.24 4.87
N PRO A 129 21.34 -4.66 3.85
CA PRO A 129 21.91 -3.52 3.16
C PRO A 129 22.14 -2.43 4.21
N LEU A 130 23.43 -2.19 4.50
CA LEU A 130 23.86 -1.04 5.28
C LEU A 130 23.30 0.16 4.53
N VAL A 131 22.35 0.86 5.13
CA VAL A 131 21.97 2.20 4.68
C VAL A 131 23.27 2.98 4.70
N GLY A 132 23.82 3.23 3.52
CA GLY A 132 25.01 4.06 3.37
C GLY A 132 24.70 5.40 4.00
N GLU A 133 25.47 5.72 5.05
CA GLU A 133 25.54 7.05 5.66
C GLU A 133 25.97 8.05 4.59
N GLY A 134 24.99 8.54 3.84
CA GLY A 134 25.12 9.65 2.90
C GLY A 134 24.95 10.96 3.66
N SER A 135 25.95 11.31 4.46
CA SER A 135 26.28 12.71 4.70
C SER A 135 27.79 12.84 4.82
N ASP A 136 28.42 12.96 3.66
CA ASP A 136 29.76 13.48 3.48
C ASP A 136 29.90 14.81 4.25
N ASN A 137 30.52 14.74 5.42
CA ASN A 137 31.14 15.89 6.08
C ASN A 137 32.41 15.38 6.78
N TYR A 138 33.41 15.02 5.98
CA TYR A 138 34.78 14.89 6.46
C TYR A 138 35.32 16.28 6.79
N ALA A 139 35.11 16.72 8.03
CA ALA A 139 35.87 17.77 8.67
C ALA A 139 36.08 17.37 10.13
N GLY A 140 37.23 16.79 10.43
CA GLY A 140 37.59 16.43 11.80
C GLY A 140 38.63 15.35 11.83
N ASP A 141 39.89 15.75 11.91
CA ASP A 141 41.05 14.93 12.26
C ASP A 141 40.80 14.23 13.61
N GLU A 142 40.42 12.96 13.59
CA GLU A 142 40.37 12.15 14.82
C GLU A 142 41.03 10.79 14.56
N MET A 143 42.16 10.57 15.26
CA MET A 143 42.81 9.28 15.32
C MET A 143 41.98 8.33 16.18
N VAL A 144 41.51 7.24 15.60
CA VAL A 144 40.99 6.10 16.35
C VAL A 144 41.94 4.92 16.22
N THR A 145 42.57 4.54 17.33
CA THR A 145 43.15 3.21 17.49
C THR A 145 42.12 2.31 18.14
N LYS A 146 41.81 1.16 17.53
CA LYS A 146 41.07 0.09 18.20
C LYS A 146 41.81 -1.25 17.99
N VAL A 147 41.90 -1.99 19.09
CA VAL A 147 42.63 -3.26 19.29
C VAL A 147 42.35 -4.33 18.26
#